data_AF-A0A6H1U316-F1
#
_entry.id   AF-A0A6H1U316-F1
#
_cell.length_a   1.000
_cell.length_b   1.000
_cell.length_c   1.000
_cell.angle_alpha   90.00
_cell.angle_beta   90.00
_cell.angle_gamma   90.00
#
_symmetry.space_group_name_H-M   'P 1'
#
loop_
_entity.id
_entity.type
_entity.pdbx_description
1 polymer ?
#
loop_
_entity_poly.entity_id
_entity_poly.type
_entity_poly.pdbx_seq_one_letter_code
_entity_poly.pdbx_strand_id
1 'polypeptide(L)'
;MPPLEWNTLLLVVALLGLTAILMGVYRRRFYIVPKPPFSKRPPPIAEDDVGQLLDRDNLIAARALYQPIAPWTGRLILPTPDRRQRSGAIAFEVHNSPPEWAFLRDRVVTLKWRDTPEVRDYLQQVTVDLRFGPQLKLARKLGAIVPKRLDGWDRVGPLESLAGGRPENDVAVKLCDPQVEKDAEAIALTIDREPIQIAGRLKALVTLIQRLEAGESDRFLVRHYDRETGGFDGPFEAIAIPQVPRNRQGVYPSTNRDLERSPFNASGWYVYGNREADGIFVVEAIEPRALTWVQCDRAIVTAKAAIAHLRKHNWSDTAAKKGRGSAVLLDTTSEGPQGAIARWRGGDRAIVIHLFGGIGGQNAEPAPLGLVTGHFAYGFATAIEDSFTGELRFAIEYRQIYAHNREGIISGAIDWSEYMGNLRRGWLGLRPVSDILVKFETVTEAFEFDAIELSPIAYLDRELTTMCARYRTGDGTGVSLVNPASSCVQDSNQALYVTIKRLEEAIATSAPIQNWLARHLDHPQRVQLSQLDDLAKVLERNLVPFGIVQPDWRRNVERVAASRGSKDPIAVLLKTIATWRTLLPRRAHDEIAAILLKRGAALWILRTNQIGGFDPEILPEAPTALLGPRLR
;
A
#
# COMPACT_ATOMS: atom_id res chain seq x y z
N MET A 1 60.61 16.60 36.83
CA MET A 1 59.42 16.01 36.18
C MET A 1 58.24 16.32 37.10
N PRO A 2 57.26 17.14 36.68
CA PRO A 2 56.11 17.43 37.52
C PRO A 2 55.14 16.23 37.50
N PRO A 3 54.41 15.98 38.59
CA PRO A 3 53.54 14.82 38.71
C PRO A 3 52.35 14.99 37.76
N LEU A 4 52.17 14.02 36.87
CA LEU A 4 51.00 13.95 35.98
C LEU A 4 49.76 13.88 36.88
N GLU A 5 48.90 14.88 36.76
CA GLU A 5 47.82 15.16 37.69
C GLU A 5 46.80 14.02 37.75
N TRP A 6 46.67 13.43 38.94
CA TRP A 6 45.60 12.47 39.29
C TRP A 6 44.19 12.97 38.92
N ASN A 7 44.00 14.29 38.88
CA ASN A 7 42.74 14.93 38.49
C ASN A 7 42.38 14.72 37.02
N THR A 8 43.36 14.68 36.10
CA THR A 8 43.10 14.43 34.69
C THR A 8 42.68 12.97 34.45
N LEU A 9 43.29 12.03 35.18
CA LEU A 9 42.95 10.61 35.11
C LEU A 9 41.53 10.35 35.64
N LEU A 10 41.16 10.96 36.77
CA LEU A 10 39.80 10.87 37.33
C LEU A 10 38.74 11.45 36.39
N LEU A 11 39.04 12.55 35.70
CA LEU A 11 38.11 13.15 34.73
C LEU A 11 37.87 12.24 33.52
N VAL A 12 38.93 11.61 33.00
CA VAL A 12 38.84 10.66 31.88
C VAL A 12 38.05 9.40 32.28
N VAL A 13 38.29 8.86 33.48
CA VAL A 13 37.53 7.71 33.99
C VAL A 13 36.05 8.05 34.22
N ALA A 14 35.74 9.24 34.73
CA ALA A 14 34.36 9.71 34.88
C ALA A 14 33.65 9.88 33.53
N LEU A 15 34.32 10.43 32.51
CA LEU A 15 33.80 10.56 31.14
C LEU A 15 33.57 9.20 30.48
N LEU A 16 34.49 8.25 30.66
CA LEU A 16 34.32 6.88 30.16
C LEU A 16 33.17 6.15 30.87
N GLY A 17 33.04 6.32 32.19
CA GLY A 17 31.93 5.79 32.98
C GLY A 17 30.58 6.37 32.53
N LEU A 18 30.50 7.69 32.33
CA LEU A 18 29.30 8.36 31.83
C LEU A 18 28.94 7.87 30.41
N THR A 19 29.95 7.70 29.55
CA THR A 19 29.77 7.19 28.18
C THR A 19 29.28 5.74 28.19
N ALA A 20 29.82 4.89 29.07
CA ALA A 20 29.39 3.50 29.23
C ALA A 20 27.97 3.40 29.79
N ILE A 21 27.59 4.26 30.75
CA ILE A 21 26.22 4.36 31.28
C ILE A 21 25.27 4.86 30.19
N LEU A 22 25.64 5.89 29.42
CA LEU A 22 24.85 6.40 28.31
C LEU A 22 24.68 5.36 27.21
N MET A 23 25.73 4.60 26.86
CA MET A 23 25.65 3.46 25.93
C MET A 23 24.77 2.34 26.49
N GLY A 24 24.84 2.04 27.79
CA GLY A 24 24.00 1.05 28.46
C GLY A 24 22.52 1.44 28.47
N VAL A 25 22.22 2.71 28.76
CA VAL A 25 20.85 3.27 28.70
C VAL A 25 20.35 3.35 27.25
N TYR A 26 21.22 3.68 26.29
CA TYR A 26 20.90 3.68 24.87
C TYR A 26 20.60 2.25 24.35
N ARG A 27 21.41 1.26 24.74
CA ARG A 27 21.18 -0.17 24.43
C ARG A 27 19.91 -0.71 25.09
N ARG A 28 19.57 -0.31 26.32
CA ARG A 28 18.29 -0.69 26.95
C ARG A 28 17.08 -0.06 26.26
N ARG A 29 17.24 1.08 25.59
CA ARG A 29 16.15 1.76 24.86
C ARG A 29 15.95 1.25 23.42
N PHE A 30 16.99 0.70 22.81
CA PHE A 30 16.99 0.27 21.41
C PHE A 30 17.74 -1.06 21.26
N TYR A 31 16.99 -2.10 20.87
CA TYR A 31 17.58 -3.39 20.53
C TYR A 31 17.62 -3.54 19.01
N ILE A 32 18.84 -3.69 18.48
CA ILE A 32 19.06 -4.10 17.09
C ILE A 32 18.74 -5.59 17.02
N VAL A 33 17.85 -5.97 16.13
CA VAL A 33 17.51 -7.38 15.91
C VAL A 33 18.44 -7.87 14.81
N PRO A 34 19.36 -8.82 15.08
CA PRO A 34 20.23 -9.34 14.05
C PRO A 34 19.37 -10.04 12.99
N LYS A 35 19.42 -9.54 11.76
CA LYS A 35 18.95 -10.28 10.59
C LYS A 35 19.93 -11.42 10.32
N PRO A 36 19.48 -12.62 9.91
CA PRO A 36 20.40 -13.63 9.45
C PRO A 36 21.26 -13.03 8.33
N PRO A 37 22.55 -13.37 8.28
CA PRO A 37 23.45 -12.78 7.30
C PRO A 37 22.95 -13.12 5.90
N PHE A 38 22.53 -12.10 5.15
CA PHE A 38 22.33 -12.27 3.72
C PHE A 38 23.69 -12.61 3.09
N SER A 39 23.68 -13.45 2.05
CA SER A 39 24.88 -13.78 1.31
C SER A 39 25.56 -12.48 0.84
N LYS A 40 26.90 -12.47 0.83
CA LYS A 40 27.63 -11.36 0.21
C LYS A 40 27.18 -11.24 -1.24
N ARG A 41 27.15 -10.01 -1.76
CA ARG A 41 26.86 -9.71 -3.17
C ARG A 41 27.56 -10.76 -4.05
N PRO A 42 26.83 -11.43 -4.96
CA PRO A 42 27.45 -12.33 -5.92
C PRO A 42 28.49 -11.55 -6.75
N PRO A 43 29.71 -12.09 -6.94
CA PRO A 43 30.66 -11.45 -7.83
C PRO A 43 30.11 -11.41 -9.26
N PRO A 44 30.49 -10.41 -10.08
CA PRO A 44 30.20 -10.45 -11.51
C PRO A 44 30.87 -11.66 -12.16
N ILE A 45 30.27 -12.13 -13.24
CA ILE A 45 30.72 -13.25 -14.06
C ILE A 45 31.41 -12.68 -15.30
N ALA A 46 32.52 -13.31 -15.73
CA ALA A 46 33.22 -12.90 -16.93
C ALA A 46 32.30 -12.99 -18.16
N GLU A 47 32.38 -12.03 -19.08
CA GLU A 47 31.48 -11.97 -20.25
C GLU A 47 31.53 -13.26 -21.10
N ASP A 48 32.71 -13.85 -21.25
CA ASP A 48 32.93 -15.10 -21.99
C ASP A 48 32.18 -16.31 -21.39
N ASP A 49 31.89 -16.28 -20.09
CA ASP A 49 31.22 -17.38 -19.38
C ASP A 49 29.69 -17.22 -19.39
N VAL A 50 29.16 -16.02 -19.63
CA VAL A 50 27.71 -15.74 -19.60
C VAL A 50 26.96 -16.60 -20.61
N GLY A 51 27.50 -16.77 -21.82
CA GLY A 51 26.85 -17.55 -22.88
C GLY A 51 26.63 -19.01 -22.50
N GLN A 52 27.53 -19.60 -21.69
CA GLN A 52 27.40 -20.98 -21.21
C GLN A 52 26.32 -21.10 -20.12
N LEU A 53 26.14 -20.06 -19.30
CA LEU A 53 25.13 -20.04 -18.23
C LEU A 53 23.70 -19.81 -18.74
N LEU A 54 23.56 -19.30 -19.96
CA LEU A 54 22.27 -19.07 -20.63
C LEU A 54 21.91 -20.21 -21.60
N ASP A 55 22.41 -21.41 -21.33
CA ASP A 55 22.06 -22.59 -22.11
C ASP A 55 20.57 -22.97 -21.97
N ARG A 56 20.14 -23.88 -22.83
CA ARG A 56 18.73 -24.29 -22.93
C ARG A 56 18.22 -24.91 -21.62
N ASP A 57 19.05 -25.67 -20.92
CA ASP A 57 18.62 -26.41 -19.73
C ASP A 57 18.45 -25.46 -18.54
N ASN A 58 19.35 -24.49 -18.37
CA ASN A 58 19.18 -23.40 -17.40
C ASN A 58 17.91 -22.60 -17.66
N LEU A 59 17.61 -22.26 -18.93
CA LEU A 59 16.41 -21.52 -19.28
C LEU A 59 15.12 -22.31 -18.99
N ILE A 60 15.12 -23.63 -19.23
CA ILE A 60 13.99 -24.50 -18.89
C ILE A 60 13.81 -24.56 -17.37
N ALA A 61 14.89 -24.74 -16.60
CA ALA A 61 14.86 -24.76 -15.14
C ALA A 61 14.37 -23.43 -14.56
N ALA A 62 14.89 -22.30 -15.05
CA ALA A 62 14.48 -20.97 -14.61
C ALA A 62 12.98 -20.71 -14.87
N ARG A 63 12.45 -21.18 -16.00
CA ARG A 63 11.02 -21.05 -16.33
C ARG A 63 10.11 -21.73 -15.31
N ALA A 64 10.54 -22.85 -14.72
CA ALA A 64 9.77 -23.58 -13.72
C ALA A 64 9.68 -22.84 -12.37
N LEU A 65 10.54 -21.85 -12.13
CA LEU A 65 10.58 -21.08 -10.88
C LEU A 65 9.65 -19.86 -10.88
N TYR A 66 8.99 -19.56 -12.00
CA TYR A 66 7.98 -18.50 -12.04
C TYR A 66 6.64 -19.01 -11.51
N GLN A 67 6.03 -18.23 -10.63
CA GLN A 67 4.72 -18.52 -10.05
C GLN A 67 3.70 -17.48 -10.51
N PRO A 68 2.42 -17.85 -10.71
CA PRO A 68 1.39 -16.86 -10.90
C PRO A 68 1.26 -15.97 -9.65
N ILE A 69 0.88 -14.71 -9.86
CA ILE A 69 0.72 -13.76 -8.75
C ILE A 69 -0.44 -14.18 -7.82
N ALA A 70 -1.51 -14.71 -8.39
CA ALA A 70 -2.67 -15.25 -7.67
C ALA A 70 -3.35 -16.35 -8.52
N PRO A 71 -4.20 -17.21 -7.92
CA PRO A 71 -4.92 -18.24 -8.65
C PRO A 71 -5.74 -17.69 -9.82
N TRP A 72 -6.45 -16.58 -9.61
CA TRP A 72 -7.18 -15.87 -10.67
C TRP A 72 -6.57 -14.51 -10.92
N THR A 73 -5.97 -14.35 -12.10
CA THR A 73 -5.49 -13.05 -12.58
C THR A 73 -5.96 -12.82 -14.01
N GLY A 74 -6.07 -11.56 -14.41
CA GLY A 74 -6.49 -11.23 -15.76
C GLY A 74 -6.54 -9.73 -16.01
N ARG A 75 -6.92 -9.38 -17.22
CA ARG A 75 -7.06 -7.99 -17.68
C ARG A 75 -8.52 -7.60 -17.79
N LEU A 76 -8.87 -6.46 -17.21
CA LEU A 76 -10.19 -5.88 -17.37
C LEU A 76 -10.32 -5.26 -18.76
N ILE A 77 -11.42 -5.59 -19.45
CA ILE A 77 -11.75 -5.06 -20.77
C ILE A 77 -13.09 -4.33 -20.64
N LEU A 78 -13.06 -3.01 -20.78
CA LEU A 78 -14.29 -2.23 -20.85
C LEU A 78 -15.02 -2.55 -22.17
N PRO A 79 -16.31 -2.91 -22.14
CA PRO A 79 -17.06 -3.17 -23.36
C PRO A 79 -17.21 -1.90 -24.21
N THR A 80 -17.40 -2.08 -25.52
CA THR A 80 -17.85 -1.01 -26.39
C THR A 80 -19.33 -0.67 -26.09
N PRO A 81 -19.83 0.53 -26.42
CA PRO A 81 -21.20 0.91 -26.12
C PRO A 81 -22.27 -0.07 -26.63
N ASP A 82 -22.05 -0.69 -27.79
CA ASP A 82 -22.92 -1.70 -28.41
C ASP A 82 -22.88 -3.07 -27.70
N ARG A 83 -21.79 -3.39 -26.99
CA ARG A 83 -21.61 -4.64 -26.25
C ARG A 83 -21.83 -4.48 -24.74
N ARG A 84 -22.14 -3.26 -24.29
CA ARG A 84 -22.33 -2.93 -22.88
C ARG A 84 -23.60 -3.57 -22.35
N GLN A 85 -23.49 -4.28 -21.22
CA GLN A 85 -24.64 -4.86 -20.53
C GLN A 85 -25.17 -3.92 -19.46
N ARG A 86 -26.50 -3.86 -19.29
CA ARG A 86 -27.13 -3.05 -18.22
C ARG A 86 -26.79 -3.52 -16.80
N SER A 87 -26.33 -4.76 -16.67
CA SER A 87 -25.84 -5.33 -15.41
C SER A 87 -24.52 -4.70 -14.93
N GLY A 88 -23.82 -3.94 -15.78
CA GLY A 88 -22.47 -3.43 -15.49
C GLY A 88 -21.38 -4.50 -15.56
N ALA A 89 -21.70 -5.68 -16.13
CA ALA A 89 -20.73 -6.73 -16.40
C ALA A 89 -19.72 -6.27 -17.46
N ILE A 90 -18.47 -6.70 -17.31
CA ILE A 90 -17.36 -6.38 -18.21
C ILE A 90 -16.72 -7.66 -18.75
N ALA A 91 -15.88 -7.51 -19.78
CA ALA A 91 -15.06 -8.61 -20.27
C ALA A 91 -13.79 -8.75 -19.42
N PHE A 92 -13.35 -9.99 -19.22
CA PHE A 92 -12.16 -10.32 -18.45
C PHE A 92 -11.32 -11.33 -19.22
N GLU A 93 -10.13 -10.92 -19.65
CA GLU A 93 -9.15 -11.82 -20.25
C GLU A 93 -8.39 -12.55 -19.14
N VAL A 94 -8.61 -13.86 -19.03
CA VAL A 94 -8.01 -14.68 -17.97
C VAL A 94 -6.54 -14.90 -18.29
N HIS A 95 -5.65 -14.41 -17.43
CA HIS A 95 -4.21 -14.67 -17.54
C HIS A 95 -3.80 -15.93 -16.76
N ASN A 96 -4.36 -16.10 -15.56
CA ASN A 96 -4.14 -17.29 -14.73
C ASN A 96 -5.46 -17.77 -14.14
N SER A 97 -5.59 -19.08 -14.02
CA SER A 97 -6.71 -19.77 -13.38
C SER A 97 -6.21 -21.01 -12.63
N PRO A 98 -6.97 -21.51 -11.65
CA PRO A 98 -6.73 -22.82 -11.05
C PRO A 98 -6.68 -23.96 -12.08
N PRO A 99 -6.00 -25.10 -11.78
CA PRO A 99 -5.81 -26.20 -12.72
C PRO A 99 -7.11 -26.72 -13.36
N GLU A 100 -8.20 -26.79 -12.59
CA GLU A 100 -9.51 -27.25 -13.06
C GLU A 100 -10.16 -26.30 -14.07
N TRP A 101 -9.71 -25.05 -14.13
CA TRP A 101 -10.15 -24.02 -15.07
C TRP A 101 -9.05 -23.60 -16.05
N ALA A 102 -8.00 -24.42 -16.21
CA ALA A 102 -6.84 -24.10 -17.03
C ALA A 102 -7.16 -23.82 -18.51
N PHE A 103 -8.28 -24.35 -19.01
CA PHE A 103 -8.78 -24.13 -20.38
C PHE A 103 -9.29 -22.70 -20.63
N LEU A 104 -9.50 -21.92 -19.57
CA LEU A 104 -9.88 -20.50 -19.65
C LEU A 104 -8.69 -19.57 -19.85
N ARG A 105 -7.45 -20.03 -19.66
CA ARG A 105 -6.26 -19.19 -19.85
C ARG A 105 -6.23 -18.63 -21.27
N ASP A 106 -5.93 -17.33 -21.35
CA ASP A 106 -5.96 -16.49 -22.55
C ASP A 106 -7.33 -16.43 -23.25
N ARG A 107 -8.42 -16.80 -22.56
CA ARG A 107 -9.80 -16.61 -23.01
C ARG A 107 -10.42 -15.40 -22.35
N VAL A 108 -11.36 -14.78 -23.07
CA VAL A 108 -12.19 -13.71 -22.55
C VAL A 108 -13.49 -14.30 -22.02
N VAL A 109 -13.76 -14.07 -20.75
CA VAL A 109 -15.00 -14.46 -20.05
C VAL A 109 -15.75 -13.23 -19.56
N THR A 110 -17.00 -13.41 -19.14
CA THR A 110 -17.74 -12.32 -18.49
C THR A 110 -17.34 -12.21 -17.02
N LEU A 111 -17.09 -11.02 -16.52
CA LEU A 111 -16.93 -10.73 -15.09
C LEU A 111 -18.10 -9.88 -14.60
N LYS A 112 -18.78 -10.35 -13.56
CA LYS A 112 -19.95 -9.67 -12.99
C LYS A 112 -19.98 -9.76 -11.46
N TRP A 113 -20.78 -8.90 -10.86
CA TRP A 113 -21.04 -8.93 -9.42
C TRP A 113 -21.97 -10.08 -9.05
N ARG A 114 -21.74 -10.70 -7.89
CA ARG A 114 -22.66 -11.67 -7.28
C ARG A 114 -23.93 -10.95 -6.82
N ASP A 115 -25.08 -11.61 -6.96
CA ASP A 115 -26.36 -11.04 -6.54
C ASP A 115 -26.65 -11.31 -5.05
N THR A 116 -25.97 -10.60 -4.16
CA THR A 116 -26.26 -10.60 -2.71
C THR A 116 -26.78 -9.24 -2.25
N PRO A 117 -27.52 -9.16 -1.13
CA PRO A 117 -27.99 -7.88 -0.58
C PRO A 117 -26.85 -6.86 -0.37
N GLU A 118 -25.72 -7.30 0.16
CA GLU A 118 -24.57 -6.44 0.47
C GLU A 118 -23.95 -5.83 -0.79
N VAL A 119 -23.84 -6.64 -1.84
CA VAL A 119 -23.32 -6.22 -3.14
C VAL A 119 -24.31 -5.27 -3.83
N ARG A 120 -25.62 -5.54 -3.77
CA ARG A 120 -26.65 -4.64 -4.31
C ARG A 120 -26.63 -3.27 -3.63
N ASP A 121 -26.53 -3.24 -2.31
CA ASP A 121 -26.41 -2.00 -1.54
C ASP A 121 -25.16 -1.21 -1.94
N TYR A 122 -24.02 -1.89 -2.08
CA TYR A 122 -22.78 -1.27 -2.54
C TYR A 122 -22.97 -0.67 -3.93
N LEU A 123 -23.45 -1.45 -4.91
CA LEU A 123 -23.67 -0.98 -6.27
C LEU A 123 -24.64 0.21 -6.34
N GLN A 124 -25.70 0.20 -5.54
CA GLN A 124 -26.65 1.31 -5.48
C GLN A 124 -25.98 2.61 -4.99
N GLN A 125 -25.03 2.54 -4.07
CA GLN A 125 -24.36 3.72 -3.51
C GLN A 125 -23.38 4.39 -4.49
N VAL A 126 -22.77 3.63 -5.39
CA VAL A 126 -21.63 4.11 -6.20
C VAL A 126 -21.86 4.11 -7.70
N THR A 127 -22.98 3.55 -8.16
CA THR A 127 -23.36 3.58 -9.59
C THR A 127 -23.88 4.95 -9.96
N VAL A 128 -23.25 5.61 -10.93
CA VAL A 128 -23.57 7.00 -11.30
C VAL A 128 -23.54 7.19 -12.81
N ASP A 129 -24.31 8.17 -13.30
CA ASP A 129 -24.18 8.62 -14.68
C ASP A 129 -22.90 9.46 -14.83
N LEU A 130 -22.14 9.21 -15.90
CA LEU A 130 -20.89 9.92 -16.18
C LEU A 130 -21.10 10.94 -17.30
N ARG A 131 -20.73 12.19 -17.03
CA ARG A 131 -20.73 13.32 -17.98
C ARG A 131 -19.48 14.16 -17.76
N PHE A 132 -18.59 14.19 -18.73
CA PHE A 132 -17.29 14.83 -18.57
C PHE A 132 -17.39 16.35 -18.73
N GLY A 133 -17.10 17.05 -17.63
CA GLY A 133 -17.20 18.51 -17.55
C GLY A 133 -15.90 19.27 -17.81
N PRO A 134 -15.92 20.61 -17.68
CA PRO A 134 -14.75 21.47 -17.79
C PRO A 134 -13.61 21.10 -16.83
N GLN A 135 -13.92 20.61 -15.63
CA GLN A 135 -12.92 20.20 -14.64
C GLN A 135 -12.06 19.03 -15.14
N LEU A 136 -12.65 18.04 -15.82
CA LEU A 136 -11.90 16.93 -16.41
C LEU A 136 -10.96 17.42 -17.52
N LYS A 137 -11.45 18.34 -18.36
CA LYS A 137 -10.63 18.96 -19.42
C LYS A 137 -9.45 19.72 -18.82
N LEU A 138 -9.66 20.46 -17.72
CA LEU A 138 -8.60 21.16 -17.00
C LEU A 138 -7.59 20.17 -16.38
N ALA A 139 -8.07 19.13 -15.70
CA ALA A 139 -7.22 18.09 -15.11
C ALA A 139 -6.30 17.45 -16.15
N ARG A 140 -6.87 17.09 -17.32
CA ARG A 140 -6.13 16.56 -18.45
C ARG A 140 -5.07 17.54 -18.97
N LYS A 141 -5.41 18.84 -19.05
CA LYS A 141 -4.47 19.91 -19.45
C LYS A 141 -3.33 20.08 -18.44
N LEU A 142 -3.61 19.93 -17.14
CA LEU A 142 -2.62 19.95 -16.05
C LEU A 142 -1.83 18.64 -15.92
N GLY A 143 -2.13 17.68 -16.79
CA GLY A 143 -1.37 16.48 -17.03
C GLY A 143 -1.85 15.24 -16.28
N ALA A 144 -3.00 15.29 -15.61
CA ALA A 144 -3.61 14.10 -15.02
C ALA A 144 -4.02 13.11 -16.12
N ILE A 145 -3.81 11.82 -15.84
CA ILE A 145 -4.39 10.74 -16.64
C ILE A 145 -5.83 10.56 -16.16
N VAL A 146 -6.78 10.76 -17.07
CA VAL A 146 -8.22 10.72 -16.79
C VAL A 146 -8.93 9.74 -17.74
N PRO A 147 -10.09 9.20 -17.34
CA PRO A 147 -10.94 8.40 -18.21
C PRO A 147 -11.27 9.14 -19.52
N LYS A 148 -11.38 8.37 -20.61
CA LYS A 148 -11.76 8.90 -21.94
C LYS A 148 -12.97 8.19 -22.55
N ARG A 149 -13.22 6.93 -22.17
CA ARG A 149 -14.16 6.03 -22.84
C ARG A 149 -15.55 5.96 -22.20
N LEU A 150 -15.72 6.58 -21.03
CA LEU A 150 -16.93 6.51 -20.21
C LEU A 150 -17.82 7.77 -20.32
N ASP A 151 -17.47 8.75 -21.16
CA ASP A 151 -18.27 9.98 -21.29
C ASP A 151 -19.65 9.67 -21.86
N GLY A 152 -20.70 10.24 -21.26
CA GLY A 152 -22.07 10.03 -21.71
C GLY A 152 -22.69 8.71 -21.28
N TRP A 153 -21.97 7.85 -20.56
CA TRP A 153 -22.53 6.58 -20.10
C TRP A 153 -23.44 6.78 -18.88
N ASP A 154 -24.61 6.15 -18.88
CA ASP A 154 -25.53 6.13 -17.73
C ASP A 154 -25.26 4.93 -16.84
N ARG A 155 -25.51 5.07 -15.53
CA ARG A 155 -25.38 4.00 -14.53
C ARG A 155 -24.06 3.25 -14.61
N VAL A 156 -22.94 3.98 -14.64
CA VAL A 156 -21.60 3.39 -14.65
C VAL A 156 -21.29 2.82 -13.28
N GLY A 157 -21.06 1.50 -13.23
CA GLY A 157 -20.74 0.78 -12.00
C GLY A 157 -19.24 0.74 -11.67
N PRO A 158 -18.86 0.13 -10.53
CA PRO A 158 -17.45 0.01 -10.12
C PRO A 158 -16.56 -0.78 -11.08
N LEU A 159 -17.04 -1.89 -11.65
CA LEU A 159 -16.26 -2.68 -12.61
C LEU A 159 -15.96 -1.89 -13.89
N GLU A 160 -16.98 -1.22 -14.44
CA GLU A 160 -16.84 -0.38 -15.63
C GLU A 160 -15.91 0.80 -15.38
N SER A 161 -16.07 1.49 -14.24
CA SER A 161 -15.19 2.60 -13.89
C SER A 161 -13.75 2.15 -13.63
N LEU A 162 -13.52 0.95 -13.10
CA LEU A 162 -12.18 0.37 -12.93
C LEU A 162 -11.53 0.05 -14.28
N ALA A 163 -12.25 -0.68 -15.14
CA ALA A 163 -11.79 -1.04 -16.49
C ALA A 163 -11.59 0.18 -17.41
N GLY A 164 -12.41 1.22 -17.23
CA GLY A 164 -12.37 2.48 -17.98
C GLY A 164 -11.58 3.60 -17.30
N GLY A 165 -10.93 3.33 -16.16
CA GLY A 165 -10.21 4.33 -15.37
C GLY A 165 -8.99 4.91 -16.08
N ARG A 166 -8.43 4.16 -17.04
CA ARG A 166 -7.36 4.58 -17.94
C ARG A 166 -7.83 4.64 -19.40
N PRO A 167 -7.11 5.37 -20.27
CA PRO A 167 -7.45 5.48 -21.68
C PRO A 167 -7.56 4.14 -22.41
N GLU A 168 -6.74 3.15 -22.05
CA GLU A 168 -6.67 1.84 -22.70
C GLU A 168 -7.09 0.70 -21.76
N ASN A 169 -7.31 -0.49 -22.30
CA ASN A 169 -7.52 -1.72 -21.50
C ASN A 169 -6.18 -2.27 -21.02
N ASP A 170 -5.61 -1.65 -19.98
CA ASP A 170 -4.29 -1.96 -19.42
C ASP A 170 -4.33 -2.22 -17.90
N VAL A 171 -5.52 -2.50 -17.36
CA VAL A 171 -5.73 -2.77 -15.93
C VAL A 171 -5.69 -4.28 -15.70
N ALA A 172 -4.56 -4.77 -15.20
CA ALA A 172 -4.41 -6.14 -14.71
C ALA A 172 -4.85 -6.23 -13.25
N VAL A 173 -5.57 -7.29 -12.91
CA VAL A 173 -6.12 -7.51 -11.56
C VAL A 173 -5.97 -8.96 -11.12
N LYS A 174 -5.92 -9.16 -9.80
CA LYS A 174 -6.24 -10.45 -9.16
C LYS A 174 -7.68 -10.41 -8.64
N LEU A 175 -8.36 -11.55 -8.70
CA LEU A 175 -9.71 -11.74 -8.16
C LEU A 175 -9.64 -12.54 -6.85
N CYS A 176 -10.33 -12.09 -5.81
CA CYS A 176 -10.48 -12.84 -4.56
C CYS A 176 -11.65 -13.80 -4.70
N ASP A 177 -11.38 -15.10 -4.64
CA ASP A 177 -12.38 -16.18 -4.57
C ASP A 177 -13.58 -16.04 -5.55
N PRO A 178 -13.34 -15.83 -6.86
CA PRO A 178 -14.43 -15.73 -7.82
C PRO A 178 -15.15 -17.09 -7.94
N GLN A 179 -16.46 -17.04 -8.10
CA GLN A 179 -17.27 -18.22 -8.43
C GLN A 179 -17.40 -18.34 -9.94
N VAL A 180 -17.32 -19.57 -10.44
CA VAL A 180 -17.48 -19.86 -11.87
C VAL A 180 -18.92 -20.29 -12.13
N GLU A 181 -19.62 -19.52 -12.95
CA GLU A 181 -20.95 -19.84 -13.44
C GLU A 181 -20.86 -20.32 -14.89
N LYS A 182 -21.46 -21.48 -15.16
CA LYS A 182 -21.60 -22.05 -16.50
C LYS A 182 -23.04 -21.83 -16.96
N ASP A 183 -23.20 -21.07 -18.04
CA ASP A 183 -24.42 -21.05 -18.83
C ASP A 183 -24.19 -21.92 -20.09
N ALA A 184 -25.26 -22.34 -20.77
CA ALA A 184 -25.24 -23.29 -21.88
C ALA A 184 -24.29 -22.89 -23.04
N GLU A 185 -23.96 -21.59 -23.16
CA GLU A 185 -23.08 -21.06 -24.23
C GLU A 185 -21.94 -20.16 -23.71
N ALA A 186 -21.84 -19.87 -22.42
CA ALA A 186 -20.87 -18.91 -21.89
C ALA A 186 -20.43 -19.20 -20.45
N ILE A 187 -19.18 -18.82 -20.14
CA ILE A 187 -18.64 -18.87 -18.77
C ILE A 187 -18.56 -17.46 -18.21
N ALA A 188 -19.03 -17.31 -16.96
CA ALA A 188 -18.93 -16.07 -16.20
C ALA A 188 -18.20 -16.30 -14.87
N LEU A 189 -17.43 -15.30 -14.46
CA LEU A 189 -16.86 -15.19 -13.12
C LEU A 189 -17.71 -14.21 -12.31
N THR A 190 -18.12 -14.61 -11.11
CA THR A 190 -18.87 -13.76 -10.17
C THR A 190 -18.06 -13.44 -8.93
N ILE A 191 -18.05 -12.15 -8.57
CA ILE A 191 -17.27 -11.61 -7.44
C ILE A 191 -18.17 -10.84 -6.49
N ASP A 192 -17.80 -10.82 -5.21
CA ASP A 192 -18.43 -10.02 -4.16
C ASP A 192 -17.53 -8.89 -3.65
N ARG A 193 -16.28 -8.85 -4.09
CA ARG A 193 -15.27 -7.83 -3.76
C ARG A 193 -14.69 -7.21 -5.01
N GLU A 194 -14.26 -5.96 -4.88
CA GLU A 194 -13.61 -5.25 -5.99
C GLU A 194 -12.28 -5.93 -6.38
N PRO A 195 -11.99 -6.10 -7.69
CA PRO A 195 -10.71 -6.62 -8.15
C PRO A 195 -9.52 -5.79 -7.66
N ILE A 196 -8.42 -6.46 -7.32
CA ILE A 196 -7.21 -5.80 -6.81
C ILE A 196 -6.24 -5.60 -7.96
N GLN A 197 -5.84 -4.37 -8.23
CA GLN A 197 -4.89 -4.03 -9.29
C GLN A 197 -3.49 -4.61 -8.99
N ILE A 198 -2.86 -5.22 -9.99
CA ILE A 198 -1.54 -5.88 -9.91
C ILE A 198 -0.63 -5.48 -11.08
N ALA A 199 0.68 -5.70 -10.93
CA ALA A 199 1.67 -5.56 -12.01
C ALA A 199 2.14 -6.95 -12.49
N GLY A 200 2.19 -7.18 -13.80
CA GLY A 200 2.58 -8.47 -14.38
C GLY A 200 1.56 -9.61 -14.25
N ARG A 201 1.91 -10.79 -14.78
CA ARG A 201 1.15 -12.05 -14.62
C ARG A 201 1.87 -13.05 -13.71
N LEU A 202 3.20 -13.04 -13.77
CA LEU A 202 4.07 -13.96 -13.08
C LEU A 202 4.99 -13.21 -12.13
N LYS A 203 5.47 -13.92 -11.11
CA LYS A 203 6.50 -13.47 -10.18
C LYS A 203 7.60 -14.52 -10.01
N ALA A 204 8.82 -14.08 -9.74
CA ALA A 204 9.95 -14.92 -9.34
C ALA A 204 10.77 -14.21 -8.25
N LEU A 205 11.59 -14.95 -7.49
CA LEU A 205 12.53 -14.39 -6.51
C LEU A 205 13.96 -14.56 -7.03
N VAL A 206 14.66 -13.45 -7.24
CA VAL A 206 15.98 -13.42 -7.88
C VAL A 206 16.97 -12.50 -7.19
N THR A 207 18.26 -12.73 -7.39
CA THR A 207 19.31 -11.72 -7.17
C THR A 207 19.84 -11.25 -8.53
N LEU A 208 20.20 -9.98 -8.63
CA LEU A 208 20.84 -9.42 -9.83
C LEU A 208 22.36 -9.65 -9.75
N ILE A 209 22.94 -10.20 -10.80
CA ILE A 209 24.38 -10.49 -10.88
C ILE A 209 25.10 -9.32 -11.55
N GLN A 210 24.72 -9.05 -12.80
CA GLN A 210 25.27 -7.94 -13.60
C GLN A 210 24.34 -7.54 -14.74
N ARG A 211 24.58 -6.35 -15.28
CA ARG A 211 24.01 -5.92 -16.57
C ARG A 211 24.76 -6.65 -17.69
N LEU A 212 24.02 -7.15 -18.69
CA LEU A 212 24.58 -8.02 -19.74
C LEU A 212 25.28 -7.27 -20.87
N GLU A 213 25.03 -5.97 -21.02
CA GLU A 213 25.67 -5.14 -22.04
C GLU A 213 26.08 -3.80 -21.38
N ALA A 214 27.23 -3.27 -21.77
CA ALA A 214 27.69 -1.97 -21.29
C ALA A 214 26.77 -0.84 -21.77
N GLY A 215 26.56 0.18 -20.92
CA GLY A 215 25.73 1.34 -21.24
C GLY A 215 24.27 1.21 -20.77
N GLU A 216 23.34 1.76 -21.54
CA GLU A 216 21.91 1.88 -21.19
C GLU A 216 21.10 0.59 -21.45
N SER A 217 21.72 -0.60 -21.35
CA SER A 217 21.02 -1.86 -21.63
C SER A 217 20.05 -2.24 -20.53
N ASP A 218 18.83 -2.60 -20.89
CA ASP A 218 17.80 -3.03 -19.94
C ASP A 218 17.94 -4.50 -19.52
N ARG A 219 18.96 -5.23 -20.01
CA ARG A 219 19.12 -6.66 -19.75
C ARG A 219 20.04 -6.95 -18.58
N PHE A 220 19.58 -7.84 -17.71
CA PHE A 220 20.30 -8.25 -16.50
C PHE A 220 20.42 -9.76 -16.46
N LEU A 221 21.61 -10.24 -16.09
CA LEU A 221 21.82 -11.60 -15.65
C LEU A 221 21.34 -11.69 -14.20
N VAL A 222 20.45 -12.63 -13.95
CA VAL A 222 19.94 -12.91 -12.61
C VAL A 222 20.18 -14.36 -12.23
N ARG A 223 20.16 -14.61 -10.92
CA ARG A 223 20.19 -15.96 -10.37
C ARG A 223 18.95 -16.17 -9.51
N HIS A 224 18.24 -17.25 -9.77
CA HIS A 224 17.00 -17.57 -9.08
C HIS A 224 17.25 -18.12 -7.67
N TYR A 225 16.28 -17.88 -6.79
CA TYR A 225 16.26 -18.50 -5.48
C TYR A 225 15.94 -20.00 -5.59
N ASP A 226 16.71 -20.82 -4.90
CA ASP A 226 16.48 -22.25 -4.75
C ASP A 226 15.96 -22.53 -3.34
N ARG A 227 14.78 -23.15 -3.28
CA ARG A 227 14.12 -23.49 -2.03
C ARG A 227 14.82 -24.64 -1.29
N GLU A 228 15.48 -25.54 -2.01
CA GLU A 228 16.16 -26.70 -1.39
C GLU A 228 17.40 -26.28 -0.61
N THR A 229 18.15 -25.32 -1.15
CA THR A 229 19.38 -24.78 -0.55
C THR A 229 19.11 -23.60 0.38
N GLY A 230 17.99 -22.90 0.19
CA GLY A 230 17.66 -21.65 0.88
C GLY A 230 18.44 -20.43 0.38
N GLY A 231 19.04 -20.51 -0.83
CA GLY A 231 19.97 -19.53 -1.36
C GLY A 231 19.66 -19.06 -2.78
N PHE A 232 20.45 -18.10 -3.27
CA PHE A 232 20.44 -17.70 -4.69
C PHE A 232 21.49 -18.50 -5.45
N ASP A 233 21.30 -19.82 -5.49
CA ASP A 233 22.17 -20.75 -6.18
C ASP A 233 21.49 -21.56 -7.29
N GLY A 234 20.22 -21.26 -7.57
CA GLY A 234 19.46 -21.81 -8.68
C GLY A 234 19.95 -21.36 -10.07
N PRO A 235 19.15 -21.65 -11.12
CA PRO A 235 19.53 -21.39 -12.51
C PRO A 235 19.73 -19.90 -12.81
N PHE A 236 20.58 -19.63 -13.79
CA PHE A 236 20.77 -18.30 -14.34
C PHE A 236 19.72 -17.98 -15.40
N GLU A 237 19.36 -16.70 -15.52
CA GLU A 237 18.48 -16.22 -16.59
C GLU A 237 18.85 -14.79 -17.00
N ALA A 238 18.67 -14.48 -18.28
CA ALA A 238 18.64 -13.11 -18.77
C ALA A 238 17.21 -12.58 -18.72
N ILE A 239 16.98 -11.51 -17.94
CA ILE A 239 15.70 -10.81 -17.87
C ILE A 239 15.86 -9.36 -18.31
N ALA A 240 14.77 -8.71 -18.70
CA ALA A 240 14.76 -7.28 -18.99
C ALA A 240 14.10 -6.50 -17.85
N ILE A 241 14.80 -5.51 -17.31
CA ILE A 241 14.27 -4.52 -16.35
C ILE A 241 14.32 -3.16 -17.04
N PRO A 242 13.22 -2.74 -17.70
CA PRO A 242 13.24 -1.58 -18.58
C PRO A 242 13.55 -0.26 -17.87
N GLN A 243 14.38 0.58 -18.48
CA GLN A 243 14.46 1.98 -18.10
C GLN A 243 13.21 2.71 -18.61
N VAL A 244 12.29 3.02 -17.71
CA VAL A 244 11.06 3.74 -18.07
C VAL A 244 11.38 5.17 -18.50
N PRO A 245 10.59 5.78 -19.40
CA PRO A 245 10.80 7.17 -19.79
C PRO A 245 10.57 8.13 -18.61
N ARG A 246 11.20 9.30 -18.67
CA ARG A 246 10.94 10.38 -17.71
C ARG A 246 9.47 10.79 -17.78
N ASN A 247 8.88 11.05 -16.62
CA ASN A 247 7.54 11.62 -16.52
C ASN A 247 7.55 13.09 -16.96
N ARG A 248 6.39 13.74 -16.90
CA ARG A 248 6.23 15.16 -17.31
C ARG A 248 7.01 16.15 -16.46
N GLN A 249 7.56 15.74 -15.31
CA GLN A 249 8.42 16.55 -14.45
C GLN A 249 9.91 16.36 -14.82
N GLY A 250 10.20 15.54 -15.83
CA GLY A 250 11.56 15.19 -16.18
C GLY A 250 12.20 14.20 -15.21
N VAL A 251 11.42 13.46 -14.40
CA VAL A 251 11.95 12.49 -13.44
C VAL A 251 11.61 11.07 -13.87
N TYR A 252 12.49 10.12 -13.66
CA TYR A 252 12.19 8.70 -13.87
C TYR A 252 11.32 8.16 -12.73
N PRO A 253 10.10 7.62 -13.00
CA PRO A 253 9.31 6.97 -11.95
C PRO A 253 10.06 5.80 -11.29
N SER A 254 10.85 5.09 -12.08
CA SER A 254 11.85 4.12 -11.63
C SER A 254 13.08 4.19 -12.53
N THR A 255 14.25 3.89 -11.99
CA THR A 255 15.48 3.72 -12.78
C THR A 255 16.07 2.35 -12.55
N ASN A 256 16.62 1.75 -13.60
CA ASN A 256 17.33 0.48 -13.50
C ASN A 256 18.83 0.67 -13.19
N ARG A 257 19.30 1.91 -13.07
CA ARG A 257 20.69 2.26 -12.81
C ARG A 257 21.17 1.72 -11.46
N ASP A 258 22.31 1.05 -11.44
CA ASP A 258 22.95 0.51 -10.22
C ASP A 258 22.07 -0.44 -9.41
N LEU A 259 21.05 -1.07 -10.01
CA LEU A 259 20.11 -1.94 -9.29
C LEU A 259 20.83 -3.16 -8.67
N GLU A 260 21.82 -3.72 -9.37
CA GLU A 260 22.67 -4.81 -8.88
C GLU A 260 23.59 -4.40 -7.71
N ARG A 261 23.77 -3.09 -7.49
CA ARG A 261 24.54 -2.50 -6.40
C ARG A 261 23.67 -2.07 -5.22
N SER A 262 22.35 -2.19 -5.35
CA SER A 262 21.40 -1.84 -4.30
C SER A 262 21.68 -2.64 -3.01
N PRO A 263 21.57 -2.03 -1.82
CA PRO A 263 21.77 -2.74 -0.55
C PRO A 263 20.76 -3.87 -0.31
N PHE A 264 19.66 -3.89 -1.06
CA PHE A 264 18.64 -4.94 -0.97
C PHE A 264 18.95 -6.17 -1.82
N ASN A 265 19.89 -6.08 -2.77
CA ASN A 265 20.15 -7.14 -3.74
C ASN A 265 20.62 -8.44 -3.08
N ALA A 266 21.37 -8.36 -1.97
CA ALA A 266 21.81 -9.51 -1.21
C ALA A 266 20.65 -10.37 -0.65
N SER A 267 19.51 -9.75 -0.34
CA SER A 267 18.29 -10.46 0.09
C SER A 267 17.42 -10.93 -1.07
N GLY A 268 17.72 -10.43 -2.27
CA GLY A 268 16.96 -10.62 -3.50
C GLY A 268 15.76 -9.71 -3.65
N TRP A 269 15.17 -9.84 -4.83
CA TRP A 269 14.03 -9.08 -5.33
C TRP A 269 12.97 -10.04 -5.82
N TYR A 270 11.73 -9.83 -5.41
CA TYR A 270 10.62 -10.35 -6.19
C TYR A 270 10.50 -9.50 -7.46
N VAL A 271 10.55 -10.15 -8.61
CA VAL A 271 10.32 -9.52 -9.91
C VAL A 271 8.97 -9.95 -10.44
N TYR A 272 8.16 -9.00 -10.88
CA TYR A 272 6.81 -9.22 -11.41
C TYR A 272 6.79 -8.80 -12.87
N GLY A 273 6.14 -9.55 -13.74
CA GLY A 273 6.21 -9.28 -15.16
C GLY A 273 5.62 -10.36 -16.04
N ASN A 274 6.05 -10.35 -17.30
CA ASN A 274 5.55 -11.18 -18.38
C ASN A 274 6.68 -11.69 -19.26
N ARG A 275 6.49 -12.85 -19.90
CA ARG A 275 7.40 -13.30 -20.96
C ARG A 275 6.91 -12.76 -22.30
N GLU A 276 7.82 -12.13 -23.03
CA GLU A 276 7.57 -11.65 -24.39
C GLU A 276 7.68 -12.80 -25.41
N ALA A 277 7.34 -12.52 -26.66
CA ALA A 277 7.37 -13.50 -27.76
C ALA A 277 8.77 -14.09 -28.01
N ASP A 278 9.84 -13.36 -27.67
CA ASP A 278 11.23 -13.84 -27.74
C ASP A 278 11.64 -14.72 -26.54
N GLY A 279 10.73 -14.89 -25.57
CA GLY A 279 10.93 -15.71 -24.38
C GLY A 279 11.60 -14.99 -23.21
N ILE A 280 12.04 -13.74 -23.37
CA ILE A 280 12.65 -12.94 -22.30
C ILE A 280 11.57 -12.52 -21.31
N PHE A 281 11.86 -12.64 -20.02
CA PHE A 281 11.00 -12.10 -18.98
C PHE A 281 11.23 -10.60 -18.85
N VAL A 282 10.19 -9.81 -19.11
CA VAL A 282 10.17 -8.36 -18.95
C VAL A 282 9.52 -8.00 -17.63
N VAL A 283 10.29 -7.34 -16.78
CA VAL A 283 9.87 -6.90 -15.45
C VAL A 283 9.02 -5.63 -15.55
N GLU A 284 7.88 -5.66 -14.88
CA GLU A 284 6.94 -4.54 -14.72
C GLU A 284 6.98 -3.95 -13.31
N ALA A 285 7.35 -4.75 -12.31
CA ALA A 285 7.53 -4.29 -10.93
C ALA A 285 8.63 -5.05 -10.18
N ILE A 286 9.24 -4.40 -9.20
CA ILE A 286 10.23 -4.99 -8.29
C ILE A 286 9.82 -4.78 -6.83
N GLU A 287 10.09 -5.78 -5.98
CA GLU A 287 9.89 -5.70 -4.53
C GLU A 287 11.12 -6.24 -3.79
N PRO A 288 11.74 -5.48 -2.87
CA PRO A 288 12.86 -5.97 -2.08
C PRO A 288 12.38 -6.94 -0.99
N ARG A 289 12.85 -8.20 -1.01
CA ARG A 289 12.42 -9.23 -0.06
C ARG A 289 12.60 -8.81 1.40
N ALA A 290 13.74 -8.21 1.74
CA ALA A 290 14.03 -7.81 3.12
C ALA A 290 13.11 -6.74 3.71
N LEU A 291 12.28 -6.06 2.90
CA LEU A 291 11.35 -5.03 3.36
C LEU A 291 10.05 -5.62 3.90
N THR A 292 9.49 -6.62 3.22
CA THR A 292 8.20 -7.22 3.59
C THR A 292 8.35 -8.48 4.42
N TRP A 293 9.57 -8.97 4.64
CA TRP A 293 9.86 -10.01 5.62
C TRP A 293 9.35 -9.63 7.01
N VAL A 294 8.69 -10.55 7.74
CA VAL A 294 8.27 -10.37 9.14
C VAL A 294 9.49 -10.48 10.06
N GLN A 295 10.48 -9.64 9.80
CA GLN A 295 11.64 -9.40 10.65
C GLN A 295 12.00 -7.91 10.63
N CYS A 296 12.15 -7.32 11.81
CA CYS A 296 12.48 -5.90 11.93
C CYS A 296 13.99 -5.70 12.09
N ASP A 297 14.49 -4.52 11.71
CA ASP A 297 15.87 -4.12 12.00
C ASP A 297 16.02 -3.70 13.47
N ARG A 298 14.92 -3.19 14.05
CA ARG A 298 14.89 -2.67 15.42
C ARG A 298 13.50 -2.82 16.02
N ALA A 299 13.46 -3.28 17.28
CA ALA A 299 12.25 -3.25 18.10
C ALA A 299 12.38 -2.18 19.20
N ILE A 300 11.29 -1.44 19.44
CA ILE A 300 11.19 -0.41 20.47
C ILE A 300 10.01 -0.74 21.38
N VAL A 301 10.32 -1.09 22.63
CA VAL A 301 9.31 -1.58 23.59
C VAL A 301 8.90 -0.57 24.66
N THR A 302 9.48 0.62 24.66
CA THR A 302 9.12 1.67 25.63
C THR A 302 8.24 2.74 25.00
N ALA A 303 7.16 3.12 25.70
CA ALA A 303 6.18 4.09 25.20
C ALA A 303 6.81 5.44 24.80
N LYS A 304 7.72 5.96 25.63
CA LYS A 304 8.41 7.23 25.34
C LYS A 304 9.24 7.17 24.05
N ALA A 305 10.02 6.11 23.86
CA ALA A 305 10.85 5.96 22.67
C ALA A 305 10.02 5.67 21.42
N ALA A 306 8.94 4.89 21.56
CA ALA A 306 8.04 4.57 20.46
C ALA A 306 7.30 5.82 19.94
N ILE A 307 6.75 6.65 20.84
CA ILE A 307 6.13 7.94 20.46
C ILE A 307 7.15 8.90 19.85
N ALA A 308 8.37 8.96 20.39
CA ALA A 308 9.44 9.77 19.80
C ALA A 308 9.84 9.25 18.41
N HIS A 309 9.77 7.94 18.18
CA HIS A 309 10.03 7.35 16.87
C HIS A 309 8.99 7.82 15.85
N LEU A 310 7.69 7.63 16.15
CA LEU A 310 6.59 8.05 15.27
C LEU A 310 6.70 9.53 14.86
N ARG A 311 6.80 10.43 15.84
CA ARG A 311 6.71 11.88 15.60
C ARG A 311 7.96 12.49 14.96
N LYS A 312 9.14 11.90 15.21
CA LYS A 312 10.43 12.50 14.83
C LYS A 312 11.30 11.55 14.00
N HIS A 313 11.68 10.41 14.56
CA HIS A 313 12.73 9.58 13.96
C HIS A 313 12.26 8.84 12.69
N ASN A 314 10.96 8.58 12.55
CA ASN A 314 10.41 7.95 11.36
C ASN A 314 10.67 8.76 10.08
N TRP A 315 10.80 10.08 10.19
CA TRP A 315 11.09 10.96 9.03
C TRP A 315 12.41 11.73 9.18
N SER A 316 13.29 11.34 10.11
CA SER A 316 14.59 12.02 10.26
C SER A 316 15.52 11.67 9.10
N ASP A 317 16.35 12.64 8.72
CA ASP A 317 17.49 12.48 7.80
C ASP A 317 17.10 11.86 6.46
N THR A 318 15.90 12.17 5.97
CA THR A 318 15.30 11.55 4.77
C THR A 318 16.25 11.60 3.58
N ALA A 319 16.78 12.77 3.24
CA ALA A 319 17.72 12.93 2.13
C ALA A 319 19.01 12.09 2.31
N ALA A 320 19.57 12.06 3.52
CA ALA A 320 20.78 11.30 3.83
C ALA A 320 20.56 9.78 3.83
N LYS A 321 19.31 9.32 3.85
CA LYS A 321 18.91 7.91 3.82
C LYS A 321 18.49 7.42 2.44
N LYS A 322 18.71 8.20 1.38
CA LYS A 322 18.42 7.79 0.00
C LYS A 322 19.03 6.41 -0.33
N GLY A 323 18.28 5.59 -1.06
CA GLY A 323 18.68 4.22 -1.40
C GLY A 323 18.59 3.24 -0.23
N ARG A 324 18.11 3.68 0.95
CA ARG A 324 17.95 2.84 2.14
C ARG A 324 16.48 2.74 2.56
N GLY A 325 16.17 1.61 3.20
CA GLY A 325 14.91 1.37 3.88
C GLY A 325 15.14 0.75 5.25
N SER A 326 14.07 0.66 6.03
CA SER A 326 14.11 0.09 7.38
C SER A 326 12.76 -0.45 7.81
N ALA A 327 12.77 -1.52 8.60
CA ALA A 327 11.63 -2.09 9.31
C ALA A 327 11.80 -1.86 10.82
N VAL A 328 10.87 -1.14 11.46
CA VAL A 328 10.91 -0.86 12.90
C VAL A 328 9.62 -1.33 13.56
N LEU A 329 9.72 -2.19 14.57
CA LEU A 329 8.59 -2.65 15.36
C LEU A 329 8.46 -1.80 16.64
N LEU A 330 7.29 -1.22 16.87
CA LEU A 330 6.91 -0.57 18.11
C LEU A 330 5.87 -1.42 18.83
N ASP A 331 6.20 -1.92 20.03
CA ASP A 331 5.25 -2.68 20.85
C ASP A 331 5.51 -2.38 22.31
N THR A 332 4.65 -1.58 22.92
CA THR A 332 4.82 -1.13 24.31
C THR A 332 4.23 -2.09 25.34
N THR A 333 3.71 -3.22 24.89
CA THR A 333 3.04 -4.22 25.73
C THR A 333 3.88 -5.49 25.91
N SER A 334 4.83 -5.73 24.99
CA SER A 334 5.77 -6.84 25.09
C SER A 334 6.93 -6.53 26.05
N GLU A 335 7.36 -7.54 26.81
CA GLU A 335 8.50 -7.43 27.73
C GLU A 335 9.85 -7.26 27.01
N GLY A 336 9.94 -7.64 25.74
CA GLY A 336 11.15 -7.48 24.95
C GLY A 336 10.97 -7.71 23.44
N PRO A 337 12.03 -7.43 22.64
CA PRO A 337 12.02 -7.52 21.17
C PRO A 337 11.56 -8.86 20.61
N GLN A 338 12.03 -9.97 21.18
CA GLN A 338 11.69 -11.32 20.70
C GLN A 338 10.20 -11.62 20.92
N GLY A 339 9.67 -11.25 22.10
CA GLY A 339 8.24 -11.35 22.39
C GLY A 339 7.41 -10.51 21.42
N ALA A 340 7.83 -9.27 21.14
CA ALA A 340 7.14 -8.39 20.20
C ALA A 340 7.06 -8.96 18.78
N ILE A 341 8.14 -9.58 18.28
CA ILE A 341 8.16 -10.21 16.95
C ILE A 341 7.30 -11.49 16.96
N ALA A 342 7.41 -12.32 18.00
CA ALA A 342 6.68 -13.59 18.11
C ALA A 342 5.15 -13.43 18.18
N ARG A 343 4.66 -12.21 18.42
CA ARG A 343 3.23 -11.88 18.31
C ARG A 343 2.71 -11.88 16.88
N TRP A 344 3.58 -11.86 15.88
CA TRP A 344 3.21 -11.90 14.46
C TRP A 344 3.33 -13.34 13.94
N ARG A 345 2.22 -13.91 13.49
CA ARG A 345 2.05 -15.29 13.04
C ARG A 345 1.38 -15.31 11.67
N GLY A 346 1.51 -16.43 10.95
CA GLY A 346 0.78 -16.64 9.71
C GLY A 346 -0.74 -16.48 9.91
N GLY A 347 -1.40 -15.74 9.03
CA GLY A 347 -2.82 -15.40 9.11
C GLY A 347 -3.13 -14.10 9.84
N ASP A 348 -2.18 -13.54 10.60
CA ASP A 348 -2.40 -12.26 11.29
C ASP A 348 -2.69 -11.14 10.31
N ARG A 349 -3.64 -10.29 10.67
CA ARG A 349 -4.07 -9.14 9.87
C ARG A 349 -3.68 -7.83 10.54
N ALA A 350 -3.38 -6.84 9.73
CA ALA A 350 -3.10 -5.49 10.16
C ALA A 350 -3.79 -4.45 9.27
N ILE A 351 -4.16 -3.31 9.86
CA ILE A 351 -4.54 -2.12 9.10
C ILE A 351 -3.25 -1.41 8.68
N VAL A 352 -3.13 -1.06 7.40
CA VAL A 352 -2.02 -0.26 6.88
C VAL A 352 -2.40 1.21 6.96
N ILE A 353 -1.54 2.03 7.55
CA ILE A 353 -1.60 3.49 7.43
C ILE A 353 -0.45 3.91 6.53
N HIS A 354 -0.76 4.31 5.30
CA HIS A 354 0.21 4.68 4.29
C HIS A 354 0.47 6.19 4.31
N LEU A 355 1.73 6.57 4.17
CA LEU A 355 2.13 7.95 3.91
C LEU A 355 3.38 8.01 3.02
N PHE A 356 3.34 8.83 1.97
CA PHE A 356 4.54 9.20 1.23
C PHE A 356 4.91 10.69 1.37
N GLY A 357 6.18 11.00 1.12
CA GLY A 357 6.74 12.35 1.09
C GLY A 357 6.97 12.90 -0.33
N GLY A 358 7.86 13.89 -0.41
CA GLY A 358 8.10 14.67 -1.62
C GLY A 358 9.31 14.23 -2.42
N ILE A 359 9.44 14.82 -3.61
CA ILE A 359 10.61 14.71 -4.49
C ILE A 359 11.38 16.02 -4.42
N GLY A 360 12.59 15.99 -3.87
CA GLY A 360 13.56 17.09 -3.85
C GLY A 360 14.69 16.88 -4.85
N GLY A 361 15.79 17.62 -4.68
CA GLY A 361 16.98 17.53 -5.53
C GLY A 361 16.97 18.52 -6.70
N GLN A 362 17.71 18.20 -7.76
CA GLN A 362 17.78 19.05 -8.96
C GLN A 362 16.44 19.07 -9.70
N ASN A 363 15.74 17.94 -9.72
CA ASN A 363 14.41 17.80 -10.30
C ASN A 363 13.31 17.80 -9.22
N ALA A 364 13.44 18.68 -8.22
CA ALA A 364 12.45 18.79 -7.16
C ALA A 364 11.06 19.13 -7.70
N GLU A 365 10.02 18.57 -7.09
CA GLU A 365 8.66 18.99 -7.37
C GLU A 365 8.37 20.36 -6.72
N PRO A 366 7.45 21.16 -7.29
CA PRO A 366 7.06 22.41 -6.66
C PRO A 366 6.51 22.17 -5.26
N ALA A 367 7.04 22.89 -4.27
CA ALA A 367 6.54 22.90 -2.89
C ALA A 367 5.95 24.28 -2.56
N PRO A 368 4.66 24.53 -2.85
CA PRO A 368 4.00 25.79 -2.50
C PRO A 368 4.17 26.10 -1.01
N LEU A 369 4.59 27.32 -0.69
CA LEU A 369 4.90 27.75 0.69
C LEU A 369 5.97 26.90 1.40
N GLY A 370 6.77 26.13 0.65
CA GLY A 370 7.75 25.19 1.18
C GLY A 370 7.13 23.95 1.83
N LEU A 371 5.88 23.62 1.48
CA LEU A 371 5.16 22.49 2.06
C LEU A 371 5.18 21.27 1.15
N VAL A 372 5.68 20.18 1.71
CA VAL A 372 5.53 18.83 1.15
C VAL A 372 4.25 18.23 1.72
N THR A 373 3.21 18.09 0.91
CA THR A 373 1.90 17.61 1.37
C THR A 373 1.90 16.10 1.64
N GLY A 374 2.50 15.33 0.74
CA GLY A 374 2.40 13.87 0.75
C GLY A 374 1.01 13.36 0.35
N HIS A 375 0.77 12.07 0.58
CA HIS A 375 -0.52 11.40 0.37
C HIS A 375 -0.78 10.39 1.49
N PHE A 376 -2.03 10.27 1.90
CA PHE A 376 -2.47 9.39 2.98
C PHE A 376 -3.49 8.40 2.44
N ALA A 377 -3.36 7.14 2.82
CA ALA A 377 -4.36 6.11 2.54
C ALA A 377 -4.38 5.05 3.64
N TYR A 378 -5.49 4.31 3.71
CA TYR A 378 -5.54 3.05 4.45
C TYR A 378 -5.32 1.86 3.53
N GLY A 379 -5.04 0.72 4.12
CA GLY A 379 -4.94 -0.57 3.45
C GLY A 379 -4.98 -1.70 4.45
N PHE A 380 -4.62 -2.88 4.00
CA PHE A 380 -4.60 -4.09 4.81
C PHE A 380 -3.31 -4.85 4.53
N ALA A 381 -2.80 -5.49 5.56
CA ALA A 381 -1.71 -6.44 5.44
C ALA A 381 -2.07 -7.75 6.09
N THR A 382 -1.61 -8.85 5.50
CA THR A 382 -1.70 -10.18 6.08
C THR A 382 -0.30 -10.78 6.17
N ALA A 383 0.08 -11.31 7.33
CA ALA A 383 1.27 -12.14 7.45
C ALA A 383 1.00 -13.48 6.78
N ILE A 384 1.70 -13.76 5.69
CA ILE A 384 1.56 -14.99 4.89
C ILE A 384 2.89 -15.73 4.83
N GLU A 385 2.83 -17.03 4.63
CA GLU A 385 4.01 -17.81 4.26
C GLU A 385 4.38 -17.52 2.80
N ASP A 386 5.63 -17.14 2.56
CA ASP A 386 6.14 -16.89 1.23
C ASP A 386 6.32 -18.21 0.46
N SER A 387 5.69 -18.31 -0.70
CA SER A 387 5.70 -19.51 -1.53
C SER A 387 7.07 -19.87 -2.11
N PHE A 388 8.03 -18.94 -2.11
CA PHE A 388 9.41 -19.20 -2.52
C PHE A 388 10.28 -19.70 -1.37
N THR A 389 10.17 -19.07 -0.20
CA THR A 389 11.14 -19.22 0.90
C THR A 389 10.60 -20.01 2.10
N GLY A 390 9.27 -20.11 2.26
CA GLY A 390 8.62 -20.63 3.47
C GLY A 390 8.65 -19.67 4.65
N GLU A 391 9.17 -18.45 4.48
CA GLU A 391 9.27 -17.46 5.55
C GLU A 391 7.99 -16.61 5.64
N LEU A 392 7.68 -16.10 6.84
CA LEU A 392 6.58 -15.15 6.99
C LEU A 392 6.92 -13.80 6.37
N ARG A 393 6.05 -13.30 5.48
CA ARG A 393 6.12 -11.95 4.92
C ARG A 393 4.76 -11.25 4.99
N PHE A 394 4.76 -9.93 4.91
CA PHE A 394 3.54 -9.14 4.75
C PHE A 394 3.12 -9.10 3.28
N ALA A 395 1.92 -9.60 3.00
CA ALA A 395 1.18 -9.25 1.78
C ALA A 395 0.41 -7.96 2.04
N ILE A 396 0.75 -6.88 1.33
CA ILE A 396 0.20 -5.54 1.57
C ILE A 396 -0.68 -5.14 0.40
N GLU A 397 -1.88 -4.67 0.71
CA GLU A 397 -2.84 -4.14 -0.23
C GLU A 397 -3.33 -2.77 0.23
N TYR A 398 -3.37 -1.81 -0.68
CA TYR A 398 -3.84 -0.47 -0.39
C TYR A 398 -5.30 -0.31 -0.81
N ARG A 399 -6.03 0.57 -0.11
CA ARG A 399 -7.29 1.16 -0.58
C ARG A 399 -7.03 2.63 -0.89
N GLN A 400 -6.61 2.86 -2.13
CA GLN A 400 -6.16 4.16 -2.57
C GLN A 400 -7.36 5.05 -2.90
N ILE A 401 -7.81 5.85 -1.92
CA ILE A 401 -8.70 6.99 -2.16
C ILE A 401 -7.83 8.10 -2.74
N TYR A 402 -7.62 8.05 -4.06
CA TYR A 402 -6.62 8.88 -4.71
C TYR A 402 -7.19 9.61 -5.91
N ALA A 403 -7.05 10.94 -5.89
CA ALA A 403 -7.46 11.79 -6.99
C ALA A 403 -6.74 11.40 -8.27
N HIS A 404 -7.34 11.79 -9.41
CA HIS A 404 -6.72 11.55 -10.70
C HIS A 404 -5.37 12.27 -10.76
N ASN A 405 -4.33 11.50 -11.09
CA ASN A 405 -2.94 11.91 -10.94
C ASN A 405 -2.18 11.71 -12.25
N ARG A 406 -0.94 12.21 -12.27
CA ARG A 406 -0.09 12.20 -13.47
C ARG A 406 0.43 10.81 -13.84
N GLU A 407 0.55 9.93 -12.85
CA GLU A 407 1.05 8.56 -13.05
C GLU A 407 -0.05 7.57 -13.43
N GLY A 408 -1.32 7.99 -13.40
CA GLY A 408 -2.45 7.14 -13.79
C GLY A 408 -2.71 6.02 -12.80
N ILE A 409 -2.41 6.23 -11.51
CA ILE A 409 -2.88 5.35 -10.44
C ILE A 409 -4.39 5.51 -10.32
N ILE A 410 -5.13 4.40 -10.44
CA ILE A 410 -6.59 4.40 -10.37
C ILE A 410 -7.01 4.16 -8.92
N SER A 411 -7.92 4.99 -8.42
CA SER A 411 -8.49 4.80 -7.07
C SER A 411 -9.18 3.44 -6.94
N GLY A 412 -8.85 2.67 -5.90
CA GLY A 412 -9.32 1.28 -5.74
C GLY A 412 -8.41 0.45 -4.84
N ALA A 413 -8.66 -0.85 -4.84
CA ALA A 413 -7.76 -1.83 -4.25
C ALA A 413 -6.52 -2.01 -5.15
N ILE A 414 -5.32 -1.91 -4.56
CA ILE A 414 -4.05 -2.01 -5.29
C ILE A 414 -3.05 -2.84 -4.49
N ASP A 415 -2.46 -3.85 -5.12
CA ASP A 415 -1.39 -4.66 -4.55
C ASP A 415 -0.10 -3.84 -4.39
N TRP A 416 0.77 -4.23 -3.45
CA TRP A 416 2.07 -3.59 -3.27
C TRP A 416 2.89 -3.52 -4.56
N SER A 417 2.88 -4.58 -5.36
CA SER A 417 3.58 -4.63 -6.64
C SER A 417 3.15 -3.52 -7.60
N GLU A 418 1.86 -3.19 -7.68
CA GLU A 418 1.35 -2.15 -8.58
C GLU A 418 1.51 -0.73 -7.98
N TYR A 419 1.27 -0.56 -6.68
CA TYR A 419 1.30 0.78 -6.07
C TYR A 419 2.71 1.26 -5.73
N MET A 420 3.56 0.36 -5.28
CA MET A 420 4.93 0.67 -4.87
C MET A 420 5.92 0.24 -5.94
N GLY A 421 5.91 -1.04 -6.30
CA GLY A 421 6.95 -1.68 -7.11
C GLY A 421 6.91 -1.39 -8.60
N ASN A 422 5.77 -0.93 -9.14
CA ASN A 422 5.59 -0.76 -10.59
C ASN A 422 6.60 0.24 -11.15
N LEU A 423 7.35 -0.18 -12.16
CA LEU A 423 8.44 0.62 -12.73
C LEU A 423 7.93 1.91 -13.39
N ARG A 424 6.71 1.91 -13.93
CA ARG A 424 6.12 3.05 -14.65
C ARG A 424 5.32 3.98 -13.76
N ARG A 425 4.64 3.45 -12.74
CA ARG A 425 3.62 4.19 -11.98
C ARG A 425 3.80 4.14 -10.47
N GLY A 426 4.65 3.24 -9.97
CA GLY A 426 4.85 3.01 -8.55
C GLY A 426 5.73 4.07 -7.88
N TRP A 427 5.70 4.10 -6.56
CA TRP A 427 6.39 5.12 -5.77
C TRP A 427 7.77 4.72 -5.22
N LEU A 428 8.16 3.44 -5.31
CA LEU A 428 9.33 2.87 -4.62
C LEU A 428 10.65 3.62 -4.89
N GLY A 429 10.93 3.88 -6.17
CA GLY A 429 12.14 4.58 -6.62
C GLY A 429 12.04 6.11 -6.57
N LEU A 430 10.83 6.64 -6.45
CA LEU A 430 10.54 8.06 -6.67
C LEU A 430 10.33 8.85 -5.37
N ARG A 431 9.62 8.28 -4.39
CA ARG A 431 9.23 8.97 -3.15
C ARG A 431 9.71 8.24 -1.90
N PRO A 432 9.99 8.94 -0.80
CA PRO A 432 10.10 8.27 0.49
C PRO A 432 8.70 7.88 0.98
N VAL A 433 8.59 6.66 1.52
CA VAL A 433 7.33 6.09 2.01
C VAL A 433 7.50 5.58 3.43
N SER A 434 6.43 5.67 4.22
CA SER A 434 6.25 5.05 5.52
C SER A 434 4.90 4.34 5.53
N ASP A 435 4.91 3.02 5.55
CA ASP A 435 3.73 2.20 5.82
C ASP A 435 3.76 1.76 7.29
N ILE A 436 2.72 2.05 8.05
CA ILE A 436 2.54 1.55 9.41
C ILE A 436 1.51 0.42 9.39
N LEU A 437 1.95 -0.80 9.64
CA LEU A 437 1.10 -1.97 9.86
C LEU A 437 0.67 -1.98 11.33
N VAL A 438 -0.62 -1.78 11.57
CA VAL A 438 -1.23 -1.76 12.90
C VAL A 438 -1.84 -3.12 13.18
N LYS A 439 -1.26 -3.89 14.11
CA LYS A 439 -1.93 -5.04 14.71
C LYS A 439 -2.57 -4.61 16.03
N PHE A 440 -3.90 -4.67 16.08
CA PHE A 440 -4.67 -4.36 17.28
C PHE A 440 -5.96 -5.14 17.25
N GLU A 441 -6.05 -6.20 18.06
CA GLU A 441 -7.12 -7.22 18.03
C GLU A 441 -8.52 -6.58 17.95
N THR A 442 -8.77 -5.53 18.74
CA THR A 442 -10.01 -4.73 18.74
C THR A 442 -10.51 -4.28 17.36
N VAL A 443 -9.61 -4.07 16.39
CA VAL A 443 -9.94 -3.61 15.04
C VAL A 443 -9.39 -4.52 13.93
N THR A 444 -8.65 -5.57 14.27
CA THR A 444 -8.07 -6.52 13.30
C THR A 444 -8.67 -7.91 13.34
N GLU A 445 -9.33 -8.29 14.43
CA GLU A 445 -10.02 -9.57 14.61
C GLU A 445 -11.54 -9.39 14.53
N ALA A 446 -12.23 -10.46 14.14
CA ALA A 446 -13.69 -10.44 14.10
C ALA A 446 -14.29 -10.67 15.48
N PHE A 447 -15.42 -10.04 15.74
CA PHE A 447 -16.24 -10.30 16.92
C PHE A 447 -17.21 -11.44 16.62
N GLU A 448 -17.19 -12.48 17.43
CA GLU A 448 -18.04 -13.67 17.28
C GLU A 448 -19.18 -13.64 18.31
N PHE A 449 -20.42 -13.74 17.83
CA PHE A 449 -21.64 -13.75 18.64
C PHE A 449 -22.51 -14.94 18.21
N ASP A 450 -22.08 -16.15 18.57
CA ASP A 450 -22.64 -17.42 18.09
C ASP A 450 -22.59 -17.49 16.54
N ALA A 451 -23.73 -17.43 15.85
CA ALA A 451 -23.81 -17.49 14.40
C ALA A 451 -23.56 -16.15 13.69
N ILE A 452 -23.33 -15.07 14.43
CA ILE A 452 -23.11 -13.73 13.88
C ILE A 452 -21.63 -13.34 14.04
N GLU A 453 -20.98 -13.04 12.94
CA GLU A 453 -19.61 -12.51 12.90
C GLU A 453 -19.62 -11.04 12.49
N LEU A 454 -18.93 -10.18 13.23
CA LEU A 454 -18.69 -8.78 12.87
C LEU A 454 -17.19 -8.52 12.73
N SER A 455 -16.70 -8.42 11.49
CA SER A 455 -15.29 -8.11 11.21
C SER A 455 -15.06 -6.60 11.01
N PRO A 456 -14.30 -5.91 11.90
CA PRO A 456 -14.00 -4.49 11.72
C PRO A 456 -13.23 -4.18 10.43
N ILE A 457 -12.32 -5.08 10.03
CA ILE A 457 -11.62 -4.96 8.75
C ILE A 457 -12.60 -5.04 7.58
N ALA A 458 -13.58 -5.95 7.59
CA ALA A 458 -14.56 -6.04 6.51
C ALA A 458 -15.43 -4.77 6.40
N TYR A 459 -15.83 -4.20 7.54
CA TYR A 459 -16.56 -2.93 7.56
C TYR A 459 -15.69 -1.77 7.06
N LEU A 460 -14.42 -1.71 7.46
CA LEU A 460 -13.49 -0.69 6.97
C LEU A 460 -13.24 -0.81 5.47
N ASP A 461 -13.03 -2.03 5.00
CA ASP A 461 -12.81 -2.31 3.57
C ASP A 461 -14.00 -1.86 2.73
N ARG A 462 -15.23 -2.12 3.19
CA ARG A 462 -16.45 -1.66 2.53
C ARG A 462 -16.50 -0.13 2.41
N GLU A 463 -16.26 0.60 3.50
CA GLU A 463 -16.31 2.07 3.46
C GLU A 463 -15.21 2.66 2.57
N LEU A 464 -13.99 2.12 2.65
CA LEU A 464 -12.88 2.55 1.82
C LEU A 464 -13.14 2.26 0.33
N THR A 465 -13.67 1.08 0.01
CA THR A 465 -13.99 0.67 -1.37
C THR A 465 -15.09 1.55 -1.97
N THR A 466 -16.13 1.87 -1.19
CA THR A 466 -17.16 2.86 -1.59
C THR A 466 -16.53 4.21 -1.94
N MET A 467 -15.62 4.71 -1.09
CA MET A 467 -14.94 5.98 -1.36
C MET A 467 -14.01 5.91 -2.57
N CYS A 468 -13.31 4.79 -2.77
CA CYS A 468 -12.49 4.57 -3.96
C CYS A 468 -13.31 4.65 -5.26
N ALA A 469 -14.46 3.97 -5.30
CA ALA A 469 -15.34 3.99 -6.47
C ALA A 469 -15.86 5.40 -6.79
N ARG A 470 -16.23 6.17 -5.76
CA ARG A 470 -16.62 7.59 -5.90
C ARG A 470 -15.49 8.46 -6.44
N TYR A 471 -14.28 8.26 -5.93
CA TYR A 471 -13.09 8.98 -6.41
C TYR A 471 -12.76 8.67 -7.87
N ARG A 472 -12.98 7.42 -8.29
CA ARG A 472 -12.77 6.97 -9.66
C ARG A 472 -13.74 7.61 -10.64
N THR A 473 -15.00 7.81 -10.25
CA THR A 473 -16.03 8.42 -11.10
C THR A 473 -16.15 9.94 -10.94
N GLY A 474 -15.53 10.51 -9.90
CA GLY A 474 -15.69 11.93 -9.58
C GLY A 474 -17.14 12.29 -9.29
N ASP A 475 -17.88 11.38 -8.64
CA ASP A 475 -19.32 11.48 -8.38
C ASP A 475 -20.16 11.85 -9.62
N GLY A 476 -19.75 11.39 -10.82
CA GLY A 476 -20.46 11.64 -12.07
C GLY A 476 -19.71 12.55 -13.05
N THR A 477 -18.72 13.30 -12.58
CA THR A 477 -17.99 14.28 -13.41
C THR A 477 -16.85 13.67 -14.24
N GLY A 478 -16.51 12.40 -13.95
CA GLY A 478 -15.39 11.67 -14.55
C GLY A 478 -14.02 12.02 -13.96
N VAL A 479 -13.94 12.93 -13.00
CA VAL A 479 -12.67 13.34 -12.38
C VAL A 479 -12.82 13.71 -10.91
N SER A 480 -11.86 13.28 -10.11
CA SER A 480 -11.67 13.76 -8.73
C SER A 480 -10.36 14.52 -8.65
N LEU A 481 -10.41 15.70 -8.05
CA LEU A 481 -9.27 16.60 -7.87
C LEU A 481 -9.10 16.95 -6.41
N VAL A 482 -7.86 16.97 -5.92
CA VAL A 482 -7.57 17.47 -4.57
C VAL A 482 -7.88 18.96 -4.52
N ASN A 483 -8.76 19.34 -3.60
CA ASN A 483 -9.16 20.72 -3.35
C ASN A 483 -9.55 20.85 -1.86
N PRO A 484 -9.76 22.06 -1.32
CA PRO A 484 -10.11 22.22 0.10
C PRO A 484 -11.36 21.43 0.56
N ALA A 485 -12.24 21.01 -0.37
CA ALA A 485 -13.43 20.21 -0.13
C ALA A 485 -13.30 18.72 -0.53
N SER A 486 -12.16 18.28 -1.10
CA SER A 486 -11.89 16.88 -1.47
C SER A 486 -10.45 16.53 -1.09
N SER A 487 -10.30 15.76 -0.02
CA SER A 487 -9.01 15.53 0.64
C SER A 487 -8.85 14.07 0.99
N CYS A 488 -7.88 13.40 0.35
CA CYS A 488 -7.63 11.97 0.54
C CYS A 488 -7.50 11.58 2.02
N VAL A 489 -6.87 12.45 2.83
CA VAL A 489 -6.71 12.22 4.28
C VAL A 489 -8.02 12.36 5.05
N GLN A 490 -8.87 13.32 4.70
CA GLN A 490 -10.16 13.50 5.37
C GLN A 490 -11.08 12.33 5.03
N ASP A 491 -11.22 12.01 3.75
CA ASP A 491 -12.12 10.95 3.28
C ASP A 491 -11.70 9.56 3.78
N SER A 492 -10.39 9.28 3.83
CA SER A 492 -9.88 8.04 4.43
C SER A 492 -10.21 7.93 5.92
N ASN A 493 -10.05 9.02 6.67
CA ASN A 493 -10.33 9.02 8.11
C ASN A 493 -11.83 9.08 8.44
N GLN A 494 -12.61 9.68 7.55
CA GLN A 494 -14.06 9.60 7.62
C GLN A 494 -14.52 8.16 7.45
N ALA A 495 -13.95 7.40 6.51
CA ALA A 495 -14.26 5.97 6.36
C ALA A 495 -14.01 5.20 7.67
N LEU A 496 -12.84 5.39 8.31
CA LEU A 496 -12.55 4.80 9.61
C LEU A 496 -13.58 5.16 10.69
N TYR A 497 -13.96 6.43 10.78
CA TYR A 497 -14.95 6.86 11.76
C TYR A 497 -16.33 6.24 11.51
N VAL A 498 -16.78 6.21 10.25
CA VAL A 498 -18.07 5.61 9.86
C VAL A 498 -18.10 4.12 10.18
N THR A 499 -17.01 3.40 9.90
CA THR A 499 -16.85 1.98 10.26
C THR A 499 -17.13 1.74 11.74
N ILE A 500 -16.50 2.52 12.62
CA ILE A 500 -16.67 2.35 14.07
C ILE A 500 -18.12 2.60 14.48
N LYS A 501 -18.76 3.65 13.96
CA LYS A 501 -20.17 3.94 14.25
C LYS A 501 -21.14 2.88 13.74
N ARG A 502 -20.88 2.29 12.58
CA ARG A 502 -21.69 1.17 12.06
C ARG A 502 -21.52 -0.08 12.90
N LEU A 503 -20.32 -0.38 13.40
CA LEU A 503 -20.11 -1.50 14.33
C LEU A 503 -20.86 -1.27 15.64
N GLU A 504 -20.75 -0.08 16.25
CA GLU A 504 -21.49 0.29 17.46
C GLU A 504 -23.01 0.11 17.26
N GLU A 505 -23.55 0.59 16.14
CA GLU A 505 -24.97 0.47 15.81
C GLU A 505 -25.40 -0.99 15.56
N ALA A 506 -24.60 -1.77 14.81
CA ALA A 506 -24.88 -3.17 14.55
C ALA A 506 -24.92 -3.99 15.86
N ILE A 507 -24.01 -3.70 16.79
CA ILE A 507 -23.99 -4.31 18.12
C ILE A 507 -25.24 -3.89 18.91
N ALA A 508 -25.53 -2.59 18.97
CA ALA A 508 -26.61 -2.05 19.80
C ALA A 508 -28.02 -2.45 19.34
N THR A 509 -28.22 -2.61 18.02
CA THR A 509 -29.55 -2.86 17.43
C THR A 509 -29.85 -4.35 17.22
N SER A 510 -28.86 -5.23 17.29
CA SER A 510 -29.04 -6.67 17.12
C SER A 510 -29.43 -7.37 18.42
N ALA A 511 -30.71 -7.77 18.52
CA ALA A 511 -31.20 -8.53 19.68
C ALA A 511 -30.41 -9.82 19.97
N PRO A 512 -30.00 -10.65 18.98
CA PRO A 512 -29.12 -11.79 19.23
C PRO A 512 -27.79 -11.41 19.87
N ILE A 513 -27.14 -10.33 19.41
CA ILE A 513 -25.87 -9.85 19.98
C ILE A 513 -26.07 -9.38 21.43
N GLN A 514 -27.14 -8.61 21.69
CA GLN A 514 -27.45 -8.15 23.05
C GLN A 514 -27.73 -9.32 24.01
N ASN A 515 -28.47 -10.33 23.56
CA ASN A 515 -28.72 -11.55 24.32
C ASN A 515 -27.44 -12.36 24.55
N TRP A 516 -26.53 -12.40 23.58
CA TRP A 516 -25.22 -13.03 23.74
C TRP A 516 -24.40 -12.32 24.81
N LEU A 517 -24.33 -10.99 24.75
CA LEU A 517 -23.60 -10.19 25.73
C LEU A 517 -24.15 -10.42 27.14
N ALA A 518 -25.46 -10.43 27.33
CA ALA A 518 -26.09 -10.66 28.63
C ALA A 518 -25.75 -12.03 29.25
N ARG A 519 -25.53 -13.06 28.42
CA ARG A 519 -25.17 -14.42 28.85
C ARG A 519 -23.67 -14.63 29.09
N HIS A 520 -22.82 -13.80 28.51
CA HIS A 520 -21.36 -13.98 28.50
C HIS A 520 -20.64 -12.83 29.20
N LEU A 521 -20.91 -12.62 30.50
CA LEU A 521 -20.44 -11.45 31.26
C LEU A 521 -18.91 -11.34 31.37
N ASP A 522 -18.20 -12.47 31.45
CA ASP A 522 -16.75 -12.52 31.63
C ASP A 522 -15.96 -12.83 30.33
N HIS A 523 -16.64 -12.83 29.17
CA HIS A 523 -15.98 -13.19 27.91
C HIS A 523 -14.97 -12.11 27.47
N PRO A 524 -13.74 -12.47 27.06
CA PRO A 524 -12.68 -11.53 26.67
C PRO A 524 -13.12 -10.50 25.61
N GLN A 525 -13.98 -10.91 24.68
CA GLN A 525 -14.53 -10.03 23.64
C GLN A 525 -15.26 -8.80 24.21
N ARG A 526 -15.83 -8.86 25.41
CA ARG A 526 -16.45 -7.68 26.05
C ARG A 526 -15.43 -6.60 26.36
N VAL A 527 -14.20 -6.98 26.73
CA VAL A 527 -13.09 -6.03 26.93
C VAL A 527 -12.72 -5.38 25.61
N GLN A 528 -12.62 -6.18 24.53
CA GLN A 528 -12.33 -5.65 23.19
C GLN A 528 -13.43 -4.69 22.71
N LEU A 529 -14.71 -4.98 22.96
CA LEU A 529 -15.81 -4.07 22.64
C LEU A 529 -15.73 -2.75 23.43
N SER A 530 -15.39 -2.80 24.72
CA SER A 530 -15.14 -1.59 25.51
C SER A 530 -13.96 -0.78 24.96
N GLN A 531 -12.91 -1.46 24.49
CA GLN A 531 -11.76 -0.81 23.85
C GLN A 531 -12.15 -0.15 22.53
N LEU A 532 -13.10 -0.73 21.77
CA LEU A 532 -13.61 -0.17 20.53
C LEU A 532 -14.39 1.14 20.78
N ASP A 533 -15.29 1.16 21.76
CA ASP A 533 -16.04 2.36 22.16
C ASP A 533 -15.10 3.48 22.67
N ASP A 534 -14.11 3.11 23.50
CA ASP A 534 -13.09 4.05 23.94
C ASP A 534 -12.24 4.60 22.78
N LEU A 535 -11.87 3.74 21.82
CA LEU A 535 -11.16 4.15 20.61
C LEU A 535 -12.00 5.14 19.81
N ALA A 536 -13.29 4.87 19.64
CA ALA A 536 -14.23 5.75 18.95
C ALA A 536 -14.23 7.17 19.53
N LYS A 537 -14.44 7.27 20.86
CA LYS A 537 -14.48 8.54 21.59
C LYS A 537 -13.18 9.32 21.46
N VAL A 538 -12.03 8.64 21.48
CA VAL A 538 -10.72 9.28 21.35
C VAL A 538 -10.44 9.72 19.93
N LEU A 539 -10.76 8.91 18.91
CA LEU A 539 -10.63 9.32 17.52
C LEU A 539 -11.50 10.54 17.24
N GLU A 540 -12.75 10.54 17.70
CA GLU A 540 -13.67 11.67 17.56
C GLU A 540 -13.09 12.94 18.20
N ARG A 541 -12.70 12.87 19.49
CA ARG A 541 -12.13 14.01 20.22
C ARG A 541 -10.85 14.57 19.59
N ASN A 542 -10.03 13.72 18.96
CA ASN A 542 -8.77 14.16 18.36
C ASN A 542 -8.95 14.63 16.92
N LEU A 543 -9.78 13.98 16.10
CA LEU A 543 -9.85 14.26 14.67
C LEU A 543 -10.88 15.34 14.30
N VAL A 544 -11.98 15.46 15.06
CA VAL A 544 -13.04 16.46 14.80
C VAL A 544 -12.56 17.90 14.97
N PRO A 545 -11.77 18.27 16.01
CA PRO A 545 -11.27 19.64 16.14
C PRO A 545 -10.33 20.08 15.01
N PHE A 546 -9.72 19.11 14.32
CA PHE A 546 -8.90 19.36 13.13
C PHE A 546 -9.69 19.23 11.83
N GLY A 547 -11.03 19.12 11.90
CA GLY A 547 -11.92 18.96 10.75
C GLY A 547 -11.56 17.78 9.84
N ILE A 548 -10.88 16.76 10.38
CA ILE A 548 -10.49 15.55 9.66
C ILE A 548 -11.69 14.61 9.52
N VAL A 549 -12.60 14.64 10.50
CA VAL A 549 -13.83 13.84 10.57
C VAL A 549 -15.02 14.76 10.85
N GLN A 550 -16.17 14.50 10.20
CA GLN A 550 -17.43 15.22 10.43
C GLN A 550 -18.44 14.33 11.17
N PRO A 551 -18.87 14.72 12.39
CA PRO A 551 -19.84 13.94 13.18
C PRO A 551 -21.20 13.73 12.50
N ASP A 552 -21.72 14.75 11.82
CA ASP A 552 -23.08 14.76 11.21
C ASP A 552 -23.11 14.27 9.74
N TRP A 553 -22.17 13.42 9.33
CA TRP A 553 -22.01 13.03 7.94
C TRP A 553 -23.28 12.41 7.31
N ARG A 554 -24.12 11.71 8.10
CA ARG A 554 -25.42 11.16 7.64
C ARG A 554 -26.28 12.22 6.93
N ARG A 555 -26.35 13.44 7.47
CA ARG A 555 -27.09 14.58 6.88
C ARG A 555 -26.37 15.21 5.68
N ASN A 556 -25.04 15.11 5.60
CA ASN A 556 -24.27 15.64 4.48
C ASN A 556 -24.28 14.70 3.27
N VAL A 557 -24.38 13.38 3.45
CA VAL A 557 -24.54 12.43 2.34
C VAL A 557 -25.93 12.55 1.72
N GLU A 558 -26.98 12.71 2.53
CA GLU A 558 -28.31 13.07 2.03
C GLU A 558 -28.31 14.42 1.28
N ARG A 559 -27.56 15.42 1.75
CA ARG A 559 -27.43 16.72 1.07
C ARG A 559 -26.54 16.70 -0.18
N VAL A 560 -25.52 15.85 -0.25
CA VAL A 560 -24.67 15.69 -1.45
C VAL A 560 -25.39 14.87 -2.51
N ALA A 561 -26.24 13.91 -2.11
CA ALA A 561 -27.20 13.25 -2.99
C ALA A 561 -28.32 14.19 -3.44
N ALA A 562 -28.80 15.08 -2.56
CA ALA A 562 -29.84 16.07 -2.86
C ALA A 562 -29.32 17.35 -3.57
N SER A 563 -28.02 17.61 -3.64
CA SER A 563 -27.47 18.79 -4.31
C SER A 563 -27.46 18.70 -5.84
N ARG A 564 -28.21 17.75 -6.43
CA ARG A 564 -28.53 17.71 -7.86
C ARG A 564 -29.59 18.74 -8.29
N GLY A 565 -29.85 19.82 -7.53
CA GLY A 565 -30.86 20.80 -7.96
C GLY A 565 -31.09 22.08 -7.16
N SER A 566 -30.17 22.59 -6.33
CA SER A 566 -30.43 23.87 -5.62
C SER A 566 -29.68 25.05 -6.24
N LYS A 567 -30.44 25.99 -6.82
CA LYS A 567 -29.99 27.35 -7.14
C LYS A 567 -29.90 28.17 -5.85
N ASP A 568 -28.79 28.10 -5.12
CA ASP A 568 -28.56 29.09 -4.05
C ASP A 568 -27.07 29.47 -3.90
N PRO A 569 -26.66 30.67 -4.37
CA PRO A 569 -25.25 31.09 -4.39
C PRO A 569 -24.65 31.41 -3.02
N ILE A 570 -25.41 31.34 -1.92
CA ILE A 570 -25.00 31.86 -0.60
C ILE A 570 -24.60 30.74 0.38
N ALA A 571 -24.92 29.47 0.10
CA ALA A 571 -24.45 28.32 0.88
C ALA A 571 -22.96 27.96 0.62
N VAL A 572 -22.34 28.60 -0.39
CA VAL A 572 -20.95 28.36 -0.83
C VAL A 572 -19.91 29.11 0.02
N LEU A 573 -20.32 30.05 0.88
CA LEU A 573 -19.37 30.91 1.60
C LEU A 573 -19.12 30.50 3.07
N LEU A 574 -19.95 29.65 3.68
CA LEU A 574 -19.85 29.31 5.11
C LEU A 574 -19.08 28.00 5.42
N LYS A 575 -18.62 27.24 4.42
CA LYS A 575 -17.69 26.10 4.59
C LYS A 575 -16.23 26.43 4.23
N THR A 576 -15.91 27.71 4.07
CA THR A 576 -14.58 28.22 3.69
C THR A 576 -13.65 28.48 4.89
N ILE A 577 -13.88 27.77 6.01
CA ILE A 577 -12.91 27.66 7.12
C ILE A 577 -12.65 26.16 7.40
N ALA A 578 -12.46 25.37 6.35
CA ALA A 578 -11.65 24.15 6.46
C ALA A 578 -10.19 24.61 6.54
N THR A 579 -9.75 25.02 7.74
CA THR A 579 -8.38 25.50 7.98
C THR A 579 -7.37 24.49 7.45
N TRP A 580 -6.28 24.95 6.83
CA TRP A 580 -5.08 24.17 6.44
C TRP A 580 -4.60 23.10 7.43
N ARG A 581 -4.98 23.20 8.71
CA ARG A 581 -4.82 22.18 9.76
C ARG A 581 -5.50 20.84 9.42
N THR A 582 -6.47 20.82 8.50
CA THR A 582 -7.26 19.65 8.06
C THR A 582 -6.63 18.91 6.86
N LEU A 583 -5.48 19.37 6.33
CA LEU A 583 -4.89 18.94 5.05
C LEU A 583 -3.46 18.41 5.15
N LEU A 584 -2.94 18.06 6.33
CA LEU A 584 -1.57 17.54 6.50
C LEU A 584 -1.57 16.02 6.69
N PRO A 585 -1.40 15.21 5.62
CA PRO A 585 -1.26 13.75 5.67
C PRO A 585 -0.37 13.22 6.79
N ARG A 586 0.81 13.84 6.99
CA ARG A 586 1.74 13.41 8.04
C ARG A 586 1.19 13.54 9.44
N ARG A 587 0.43 14.59 9.71
CA ARG A 587 -0.14 14.81 11.03
C ARG A 587 -1.16 13.72 11.36
N ALA A 588 -2.07 13.41 10.44
CA ALA A 588 -3.07 12.35 10.63
C ALA A 588 -2.41 10.98 10.81
N HIS A 589 -1.43 10.66 9.96
CA HIS A 589 -0.62 9.45 10.07
C HIS A 589 0.02 9.28 11.45
N ASP A 590 0.73 10.31 11.93
CA ASP A 590 1.44 10.25 13.21
C ASP A 590 0.47 10.25 14.41
N GLU A 591 -0.64 11.00 14.35
CA GLU A 591 -1.64 11.08 15.42
C GLU A 591 -2.42 9.77 15.59
N ILE A 592 -2.89 9.18 14.50
CA ILE A 592 -3.69 7.93 14.54
C ILE A 592 -2.82 6.76 14.99
N ALA A 593 -1.61 6.63 14.44
CA ALA A 593 -0.64 5.64 14.91
C ALA A 593 -0.34 5.82 16.41
N ALA A 594 -0.15 7.05 16.88
CA ALA A 594 0.08 7.32 18.30
C ALA A 594 -1.14 7.00 19.19
N ILE A 595 -2.37 7.22 18.72
CA ILE A 595 -3.59 6.85 19.45
C ILE A 595 -3.67 5.32 19.59
N LEU A 596 -3.45 4.59 18.50
CA LEU A 596 -3.52 3.12 18.49
C LEU A 596 -2.42 2.50 19.36
N LEU A 597 -1.18 2.97 19.23
CA LEU A 597 -0.05 2.50 20.05
C LEU A 597 -0.32 2.68 21.56
N LYS A 598 -0.86 3.84 21.97
CA LYS A 598 -1.20 4.10 23.38
C LYS A 598 -2.28 3.19 23.93
N ARG A 599 -3.05 2.53 23.07
CA ARG A 599 -4.11 1.57 23.41
C ARG A 599 -3.63 0.12 23.34
N GLY A 600 -2.33 -0.11 23.14
CA GLY A 600 -1.74 -1.44 23.14
C GLY A 600 -1.58 -2.07 21.76
N ALA A 601 -1.81 -1.32 20.67
CA ALA A 601 -1.51 -1.79 19.32
C ALA A 601 0.00 -2.01 19.14
N ALA A 602 0.38 -3.07 18.43
CA ALA A 602 1.72 -3.24 17.90
C ALA A 602 1.81 -2.59 16.51
N LEU A 603 2.83 -1.77 16.28
CA LEU A 603 3.03 -1.03 15.04
C LEU A 603 4.30 -1.47 14.34
N TRP A 604 4.18 -1.99 13.12
CA TRP A 604 5.33 -2.33 12.29
C TRP A 604 5.49 -1.29 11.19
N ILE A 605 6.59 -0.54 11.24
CA ILE A 605 6.83 0.59 10.34
C ILE A 605 7.81 0.16 9.26
N LEU A 606 7.36 0.17 8.01
CA LEU A 606 8.17 -0.06 6.82
C LEU A 606 8.48 1.28 6.17
N ARG A 607 9.76 1.68 6.19
CA ARG A 607 10.22 2.94 5.60
C ARG A 607 11.10 2.68 4.40
N THR A 608 10.86 3.40 3.31
CA THR A 608 11.75 3.44 2.13
C THR A 608 12.10 4.89 1.81
N ASN A 609 13.28 5.13 1.25
CA ASN A 609 13.68 6.46 0.77
C ASN A 609 14.29 6.32 -0.63
N GLN A 610 13.45 6.29 -1.67
CA GLN A 610 13.88 6.13 -3.07
C GLN A 610 14.83 4.93 -3.23
N ILE A 611 14.27 3.72 -3.14
CA ILE A 611 15.02 2.46 -3.23
C ILE A 611 14.73 1.74 -4.54
N GLY A 612 15.59 0.79 -4.91
CA GLY A 612 15.65 0.25 -6.27
C GLY A 612 16.93 0.73 -6.93
N GLY A 613 16.84 1.15 -8.20
CA GLY A 613 17.97 1.83 -8.83
C GLY A 613 18.20 3.23 -8.28
N PHE A 614 19.33 3.84 -8.65
CA PHE A 614 19.79 5.10 -8.10
C PHE A 614 19.72 6.23 -9.13
N ASP A 615 18.83 7.21 -8.92
CA ASP A 615 18.75 8.43 -9.74
C ASP A 615 19.39 9.61 -9.01
N PRO A 616 20.60 10.08 -9.36
CA PRO A 616 21.29 11.15 -8.65
C PRO A 616 20.59 12.52 -8.69
N GLU A 617 19.62 12.73 -9.59
CA GLU A 617 19.01 14.05 -9.84
C GLU A 617 17.88 14.37 -8.85
N ILE A 618 17.39 13.38 -8.10
CA ILE A 618 16.33 13.55 -7.09
C ILE A 618 16.83 13.28 -5.67
N LEU A 619 16.14 13.82 -4.68
CA LEU A 619 16.35 13.51 -3.27
C LEU A 619 15.01 13.22 -2.58
N PRO A 620 14.96 12.34 -1.58
CA PRO A 620 13.70 12.09 -0.89
C PRO A 620 13.43 13.19 0.15
N GLU A 621 12.23 13.76 0.15
CA GLU A 621 11.82 14.80 1.10
C GLU A 621 10.74 14.31 2.08
N ALA A 622 10.88 14.64 3.35
CA ALA A 622 9.87 14.28 4.35
C ALA A 622 8.58 15.09 4.14
N PRO A 623 7.39 14.48 4.33
CA PRO A 623 6.15 15.23 4.34
C PRO A 623 6.09 16.17 5.55
N THR A 624 5.34 17.25 5.42
CA THR A 624 5.28 18.34 6.41
C THR A 624 4.36 17.96 7.57
N ALA A 625 4.88 18.00 8.81
CA ALA A 625 4.10 17.66 10.01
C ALA A 625 3.24 18.82 10.54
N LEU A 626 3.74 20.05 10.43
CA LEU A 626 3.07 21.31 10.80
C LEU A 626 3.66 22.45 9.95
N LEU A 627 2.90 23.53 9.71
CA LEU A 627 3.47 24.78 9.19
C LEU A 627 4.59 25.23 10.15
N GLY A 628 5.82 25.31 9.64
CA GLY A 628 7.01 25.62 10.44
C GLY A 628 7.02 27.03 11.04
N PRO A 629 8.07 27.35 11.79
CA PRO A 629 9.25 27.88 11.10
C PRO A 629 10.54 27.07 11.31
N ARG A 630 11.30 27.05 10.20
CA ARG A 630 12.72 26.76 9.92
C ARG A 630 13.62 26.14 11.00
N LEU A 631 14.40 25.17 10.52
CA LEU A 631 15.84 25.01 10.74
C LEU A 631 16.46 25.95 11.79
N ARG A 632 17.02 25.35 12.84
CA ARG A 632 18.42 25.59 13.23
C ARG A 632 19.08 24.25 13.47
#